data_AF-A0A126QWK0-F1
#
_entry.id   AF-A0A126QWK0-F1
#
_cell.length_a   1.000
_cell.length_b   1.000
_cell.length_c   1.000
_cell.angle_alpha   90.00
_cell.angle_beta   90.00
_cell.angle_gamma   90.00
#
_symmetry.space_group_name_H-M   'P 1'
#
loop_
_entity.id
_entity.type
_entity.pdbx_description
1 polymer ?
#
loop_
_entity_poly.entity_id
_entity_poly.type
_entity_poly.pdbx_seq_one_letter_code
_entity_poly.pdbx_strand_id
1 'polypeptide(L)'
;MIDYRSLIDEYAEPDYARFSSKLIPGKEGIKGVRIPRLREIARLIVKDDWESFLENVPACFEEEILKGLVIATAPMDTERRIQYTEGFLDIIDNWSVSDTLCQSWKVSAKDAEKVHDYFASLMDSGSEYRMRVSLIMRMSHFLDDKHVDRLLADIEGYRHEGYYYRMGAAWAASFCYIKFPERTRAVLESGKMDDWVFGKSIQKICESYRVSDEDKESLRELKKSRHVRASVR
;
A
#
# COMPACT_ATOMS: atom_id res chain seq x y z
N MET A 1 12.15 -12.06 26.30
CA MET A 1 11.47 -12.05 25.00
C MET A 1 10.08 -12.61 25.16
N ILE A 2 9.06 -11.83 24.86
CA ILE A 2 7.68 -12.29 24.81
C ILE A 2 7.54 -13.47 23.84
N ASP A 3 6.78 -14.49 24.26
CA ASP A 3 6.42 -15.59 23.38
C ASP A 3 5.27 -15.20 22.45
N TYR A 4 5.61 -14.37 21.45
CA TYR A 4 4.64 -13.89 20.47
C TYR A 4 4.09 -15.03 19.57
N ARG A 5 4.81 -16.15 19.44
CA ARG A 5 4.38 -17.29 18.62
C ARG A 5 3.23 -18.03 19.28
N SER A 6 3.32 -18.26 20.60
CA SER A 6 2.18 -18.82 21.35
C SER A 6 0.94 -17.93 21.27
N LEU A 7 1.10 -16.59 21.28
CA LEU A 7 -0.03 -15.67 21.10
C LEU A 7 -0.63 -15.73 19.68
N ILE A 8 0.20 -15.91 18.65
CA ILE A 8 -0.29 -16.13 17.28
C ILE A 8 -1.13 -17.41 17.23
N ASP A 9 -0.64 -18.50 17.83
CA ASP A 9 -1.34 -19.79 17.84
C ASP A 9 -2.65 -19.73 18.64
N GLU A 10 -2.67 -18.99 19.75
CA GLU A 10 -3.88 -18.73 20.56
C GLU A 10 -4.96 -17.98 19.77
N TYR A 11 -4.56 -16.98 18.96
CA TYR A 11 -5.50 -16.17 18.17
C TYR A 11 -5.76 -16.69 16.76
N ALA A 12 -5.20 -17.84 16.40
CA ALA A 12 -5.36 -18.41 15.07
C ALA A 12 -6.81 -18.86 14.82
N GLU A 13 -7.43 -18.32 13.76
CA GLU A 13 -8.77 -18.69 13.30
C GLU A 13 -8.66 -19.44 11.95
N PRO A 14 -8.76 -20.78 11.91
CA PRO A 14 -8.59 -21.55 10.66
C PRO A 14 -9.54 -21.15 9.53
N ASP A 15 -10.75 -20.74 9.86
CA ASP A 15 -11.75 -20.27 8.89
C ASP A 15 -11.35 -18.91 8.30
N TYR A 16 -10.80 -18.03 9.12
CA TYR A 16 -10.25 -16.76 8.68
C TYR A 16 -8.96 -16.95 7.87
N ALA A 17 -8.13 -17.95 8.19
CA ALA A 17 -6.97 -18.33 7.37
C ALA A 17 -7.40 -18.74 5.96
N ARG A 18 -8.41 -19.62 5.83
CA ARG A 18 -8.96 -20.05 4.53
C ARG A 18 -9.62 -18.92 3.74
N PHE A 19 -10.18 -17.93 4.43
CA PHE A 19 -10.68 -16.72 3.79
C PHE A 19 -9.52 -15.84 3.28
N SER A 20 -8.52 -15.61 4.13
CA SER A 20 -7.37 -14.75 3.82
C SER A 20 -6.50 -15.31 2.69
N SER A 21 -6.32 -16.63 2.60
CA SER A 21 -5.57 -17.26 1.52
C SER A 21 -6.18 -17.03 0.13
N LYS A 22 -7.50 -16.84 0.04
CA LYS A 22 -8.18 -16.47 -1.22
C LYS A 22 -7.90 -15.03 -1.63
N LEU A 23 -7.65 -14.14 -0.66
CA LEU A 23 -7.29 -12.74 -0.91
C LEU A 23 -5.80 -12.56 -1.20
N ILE A 24 -4.99 -13.53 -0.82
CA ILE A 24 -3.53 -13.53 -0.97
C ILE A 24 -3.12 -14.84 -1.67
N PRO A 25 -3.44 -14.98 -2.97
CA PRO A 25 -3.16 -16.21 -3.70
C PRO A 25 -1.67 -16.53 -3.69
N GLY A 26 -1.33 -17.80 -3.44
CA GLY A 26 0.06 -18.29 -3.40
C GLY A 26 0.77 -18.10 -2.07
N LYS A 27 0.20 -17.40 -1.09
CA LYS A 27 0.82 -17.23 0.23
C LYS A 27 0.59 -18.46 1.10
N GLU A 28 1.70 -19.03 1.57
CA GLU A 28 1.71 -20.15 2.52
C GLU A 28 1.84 -19.66 3.97
N GLY A 29 1.60 -20.56 4.93
CA GLY A 29 1.82 -20.27 6.35
C GLY A 29 0.88 -19.23 6.97
N ILE A 30 -0.32 -19.02 6.41
CA ILE A 30 -1.34 -18.15 7.02
C ILE A 30 -2.01 -18.91 8.17
N LYS A 31 -1.85 -18.43 9.40
CA LYS A 31 -2.49 -18.99 10.60
C LYS A 31 -3.88 -18.43 10.85
N GLY A 32 -4.18 -17.25 10.30
CA GLY A 32 -5.50 -16.63 10.38
C GLY A 32 -5.68 -15.77 11.64
N VAL A 33 -4.70 -14.92 11.96
CA VAL A 33 -4.85 -13.94 13.04
C VAL A 33 -5.30 -12.59 12.48
N ARG A 34 -6.34 -11.99 13.06
CA ARG A 34 -6.85 -10.68 12.61
C ARG A 34 -5.87 -9.54 12.95
N ILE A 35 -5.82 -8.53 12.08
CA ILE A 35 -4.96 -7.34 12.24
C ILE A 35 -5.05 -6.67 13.63
N PRO A 36 -6.23 -6.48 14.26
CA PRO A 36 -6.28 -5.89 15.60
C PRO A 36 -5.48 -6.68 16.66
N ARG A 37 -5.50 -8.02 16.62
CA ARG A 37 -4.70 -8.89 17.49
C ARG A 37 -3.22 -8.81 17.15
N LEU A 38 -2.86 -8.78 15.87
CA LEU A 38 -1.46 -8.58 15.47
C LEU A 38 -0.92 -7.22 15.93
N ARG A 39 -1.74 -6.16 15.91
CA ARG A 39 -1.38 -4.85 16.49
C ARG A 39 -1.20 -4.91 18.01
N GLU A 40 -1.96 -5.74 18.73
CA GLU A 40 -1.76 -6.00 20.16
C GLU A 40 -0.42 -6.68 20.42
N ILE A 41 -0.13 -7.76 19.69
CA ILE A 41 1.14 -8.50 19.79
C ILE A 41 2.33 -7.58 19.45
N ALA A 42 2.25 -6.82 18.35
CA ALA A 42 3.31 -5.88 17.97
C ALA A 42 3.60 -4.85 19.06
N ARG A 43 2.57 -4.33 19.76
CA ARG A 43 2.78 -3.44 20.91
C ARG A 43 3.50 -4.11 22.07
N LEU A 44 3.27 -5.40 22.29
CA LEU A 44 3.98 -6.15 23.33
C LEU A 44 5.44 -6.38 22.94
N ILE A 45 5.71 -6.72 21.68
CA ILE A 45 7.09 -6.83 21.15
C ILE A 45 7.83 -5.50 21.29
N VAL A 46 7.20 -4.39 20.91
CA VAL A 46 7.77 -3.03 21.02
C VAL A 46 8.11 -2.64 22.47
N LYS A 47 7.35 -3.15 23.46
CA LYS A 47 7.62 -2.92 24.88
C LYS A 47 8.70 -3.82 25.47
N ASP A 48 9.08 -4.86 24.75
CA ASP A 48 10.10 -5.83 25.12
C ASP A 48 11.30 -5.66 24.17
N ASP A 49 11.94 -6.75 23.72
CA ASP A 49 13.13 -6.72 22.86
C ASP A 49 12.76 -6.71 21.37
N TRP A 50 12.32 -5.54 20.88
CA TRP A 50 11.96 -5.35 19.48
C TRP A 50 13.17 -5.39 18.53
N GLU A 51 14.37 -5.04 19.01
CA GLU A 51 15.59 -5.05 18.20
C GLU A 51 15.93 -6.48 17.79
N SER A 52 16.03 -7.39 18.76
CA SER A 52 16.25 -8.82 18.47
C SER A 52 15.12 -9.43 17.64
N PHE A 53 13.88 -8.97 17.81
CA PHE A 53 12.77 -9.42 16.97
C PHE A 53 12.95 -9.04 15.49
N LEU A 54 13.43 -7.83 15.19
CA LEU A 54 13.62 -7.38 13.81
C LEU A 54 14.75 -8.11 13.07
N GLU A 55 15.70 -8.69 13.80
CA GLU A 55 16.76 -9.53 13.23
C GLU A 55 16.24 -10.93 12.80
N ASN A 56 15.08 -11.36 13.31
CA ASN A 56 14.52 -12.66 12.95
C ASN A 56 13.95 -12.68 11.52
N VAL A 57 14.11 -13.83 10.86
CA VAL A 57 13.41 -14.12 9.60
C VAL A 57 11.99 -14.59 9.94
N PRO A 58 10.94 -13.96 9.38
CA PRO A 58 9.56 -14.40 9.59
C PRO A 58 9.33 -15.85 9.18
N ALA A 59 8.76 -16.66 10.06
CA ALA A 59 8.44 -18.06 9.76
C ALA A 59 7.06 -18.27 9.13
N CYS A 60 6.19 -17.26 9.18
CA CYS A 60 4.82 -17.35 8.68
C CYS A 60 4.28 -15.95 8.31
N PHE A 61 3.13 -15.90 7.64
CA PHE A 61 2.52 -14.65 7.18
C PHE A 61 2.26 -13.65 8.31
N GLU A 62 1.78 -14.11 9.46
CA GLU A 62 1.56 -13.27 10.64
C GLU A 62 2.87 -12.65 11.17
N GLU A 63 4.00 -13.37 11.11
CA GLU A 63 5.30 -12.83 11.50
C GLU A 63 5.79 -11.74 10.53
N GLU A 64 5.49 -11.83 9.24
CA GLU A 64 5.78 -10.77 8.27
C GLU A 64 4.96 -9.51 8.58
N ILE A 65 3.68 -9.69 8.89
CA ILE A 65 2.81 -8.59 9.33
C ILE A 65 3.33 -7.95 10.63
N LEU A 66 3.73 -8.76 11.61
CA LEU A 66 4.32 -8.26 12.85
C LEU A 66 5.62 -7.50 12.59
N LYS A 67 6.50 -8.00 11.71
CA LYS A 67 7.73 -7.31 11.33
C LYS A 67 7.44 -5.93 10.75
N GLY A 68 6.51 -5.82 9.80
CA GLY A 68 6.06 -4.53 9.28
C GLY A 68 5.46 -3.60 10.35
N LEU A 69 4.65 -4.12 11.27
CA LEU A 69 4.06 -3.36 12.38
C LEU A 69 5.13 -2.85 13.36
N VAL A 70 6.12 -3.68 13.70
CA VAL A 70 7.19 -3.31 14.63
C VAL A 70 8.11 -2.26 14.00
N ILE A 71 8.52 -2.42 12.73
CA ILE A 71 9.28 -1.40 11.99
C ILE A 71 8.54 -0.06 12.02
N ALA A 72 7.24 -0.08 11.74
CA ALA A 72 6.41 1.11 11.68
C ALA A 72 6.22 1.84 13.03
N THR A 73 6.30 1.13 14.16
CA THR A 73 5.83 1.65 15.46
C THR A 73 6.86 1.67 16.58
N ALA A 74 7.96 0.93 16.47
CA ALA A 74 9.03 0.89 17.45
C ALA A 74 9.70 2.26 17.67
N PRO A 75 10.18 2.54 18.89
CA PRO A 75 10.80 3.81 19.25
C PRO A 75 12.21 3.92 18.65
N MET A 76 12.26 4.36 17.39
CA MET A 76 13.51 4.63 16.67
C MET A 76 13.39 5.93 15.87
N ASP A 77 14.54 6.51 15.53
CA ASP A 77 14.62 7.63 14.60
C ASP A 77 14.20 7.25 13.17
N THR A 78 13.99 8.26 12.35
CA THR A 78 13.46 8.11 10.99
C THR A 78 14.45 7.39 10.09
N GLU A 79 15.75 7.69 10.22
CA GLU A 79 16.83 7.07 9.47
C GLU A 79 16.89 5.56 9.67
N ARG A 80 16.87 5.13 10.93
CA ARG A 80 16.88 3.71 11.30
C ARG A 80 15.60 3.01 10.85
N ARG A 81 14.44 3.68 10.91
CA ARG A 81 13.18 3.12 10.39
C ARG A 81 13.22 2.92 8.87
N ILE A 82 13.79 3.88 8.14
CA ILE A 82 14.02 3.76 6.69
C ILE A 82 14.94 2.56 6.39
N GLN A 83 16.04 2.39 7.14
CA GLN A 83 16.96 1.26 6.95
C GLN A 83 16.28 -0.10 7.16
N TYR A 84 15.55 -0.26 8.26
CA TYR A 84 14.80 -1.50 8.51
C TYR A 84 13.72 -1.74 7.45
N THR A 85 13.14 -0.68 6.91
CA THR A 85 12.16 -0.78 5.84
C THR A 85 12.80 -1.26 4.56
N GLU A 86 13.92 -0.66 4.14
CA GLU A 86 14.63 -1.06 2.92
C GLU A 86 14.94 -2.56 2.94
N GLY A 87 15.45 -3.08 4.06
CA GLY A 87 15.69 -4.52 4.22
C GLY A 87 14.41 -5.37 4.31
N PHE A 88 13.28 -4.78 4.69
CA PHE A 88 11.98 -5.47 4.74
C PHE A 88 11.29 -5.51 3.37
N LEU A 89 11.62 -4.62 2.43
CA LEU A 89 10.99 -4.59 1.11
C LEU A 89 11.16 -5.91 0.34
N ASP A 90 12.26 -6.62 0.55
CA ASP A 90 12.55 -7.89 -0.13
C ASP A 90 11.72 -9.07 0.44
N ILE A 91 11.06 -8.89 1.59
CA ILE A 91 10.14 -9.88 2.20
C ILE A 91 8.71 -9.69 1.68
N ILE A 92 8.37 -8.51 1.17
CA ILE A 92 7.01 -8.18 0.76
C ILE A 92 6.67 -8.89 -0.55
N ASP A 93 5.75 -9.84 -0.49
CA ASP A 93 5.23 -10.59 -1.63
C ASP A 93 3.71 -10.45 -1.80
N ASN A 94 3.07 -9.61 -0.98
CA ASN A 94 1.63 -9.39 -1.07
C ASN A 94 1.18 -8.02 -0.57
N TRP A 95 -0.03 -7.66 -0.96
CA TRP A 95 -0.63 -6.37 -0.62
C TRP A 95 -0.89 -6.18 0.88
N SER A 96 -1.20 -7.25 1.63
CA SER A 96 -1.55 -7.11 3.04
C SER A 96 -0.34 -6.68 3.88
N VAL A 97 0.84 -7.25 3.58
CA VAL A 97 2.10 -6.87 4.23
C VAL A 97 2.51 -5.44 3.86
N SER A 98 2.48 -5.09 2.57
CA SER A 98 2.81 -3.72 2.13
C SER A 98 1.90 -2.68 2.78
N ASP A 99 0.58 -2.92 2.77
CA ASP A 99 -0.40 -1.95 3.20
C ASP A 99 -0.40 -1.81 4.72
N THR A 100 -0.19 -2.91 5.45
CA THR A 100 -0.09 -2.88 6.92
C THR A 100 1.12 -2.10 7.39
N LEU A 101 2.28 -2.29 6.76
CA LEU A 101 3.47 -1.46 7.00
C LEU A 101 3.14 0.01 6.73
N CYS A 102 2.60 0.30 5.54
CA CYS A 102 2.39 1.67 5.09
C CYS A 102 1.45 2.45 6.01
N GLN A 103 0.29 1.88 6.32
CA GLN A 103 -0.73 2.52 7.15
C GLN A 103 -0.32 2.66 8.62
N SER A 104 0.66 1.88 9.07
CA SER A 104 1.11 1.90 10.47
C SER A 104 2.29 2.83 10.70
N TRP A 105 2.99 3.23 9.63
CA TRP A 105 4.20 4.05 9.71
C TRP A 105 3.92 5.39 10.38
N LYS A 106 4.79 5.79 11.31
CA LYS A 106 4.71 7.10 11.95
C LYS A 106 5.62 8.10 11.25
N VAL A 107 5.02 9.13 10.66
CA VAL A 107 5.73 10.24 10.02
C VAL A 107 5.72 11.45 10.96
N SER A 108 6.92 11.96 11.29
CA SER A 108 7.05 13.21 12.04
C SER A 108 6.97 14.40 11.07
N ALA A 109 6.41 15.54 11.49
CA ALA A 109 6.36 16.73 10.65
C ALA A 109 7.77 17.23 10.26
N LYS A 110 8.76 17.03 11.14
CA LYS A 110 10.16 17.40 10.91
C LYS A 110 10.79 16.60 9.76
N ASP A 111 10.47 15.32 9.67
CA ASP A 111 11.10 14.42 8.70
C ASP A 111 10.19 14.09 7.50
N ALA A 112 9.02 14.73 7.41
CA ALA A 112 7.99 14.46 6.41
C ALA A 112 8.55 14.45 4.98
N GLU A 113 9.29 15.50 4.59
CA GLU A 113 9.89 15.59 3.25
C GLU A 113 10.89 14.48 2.97
N LYS A 114 11.77 14.21 3.94
CA LYS A 114 12.78 13.16 3.83
C LYS A 114 12.13 11.80 3.63
N VAL A 115 11.09 11.51 4.41
CA VAL A 115 10.33 10.26 4.31
C VAL A 115 9.63 10.20 2.96
N HIS A 116 8.94 11.27 2.55
CA HIS A 116 8.28 11.34 1.25
C HIS A 116 9.26 11.06 0.11
N ASP A 117 10.44 11.71 0.10
CA ASP A 117 11.44 11.56 -0.95
C ASP A 117 12.02 10.14 -1.03
N TYR A 118 12.29 9.51 0.12
CA TYR A 118 12.69 8.11 0.17
C TYR A 118 11.63 7.23 -0.50
N PHE A 119 10.37 7.35 -0.12
CA PHE A 119 9.32 6.54 -0.73
C PHE A 119 9.09 6.85 -2.19
N ALA A 120 9.15 8.12 -2.60
CA ALA A 120 9.05 8.49 -4.01
C ALA A 120 10.16 7.84 -4.85
N SER A 121 11.39 7.74 -4.32
CA SER A 121 12.51 7.09 -5.01
C SER A 121 12.31 5.59 -5.27
N LEU A 122 11.44 4.91 -4.49
CA LEU A 122 11.16 3.49 -4.72
C LEU A 122 10.45 3.22 -6.06
N MET A 123 9.85 4.24 -6.69
CA MET A 123 9.29 4.13 -8.03
C MET A 123 10.35 3.76 -9.08
N ASP A 124 11.57 4.27 -8.93
CA ASP A 124 12.69 4.06 -9.87
C ASP A 124 13.25 2.65 -9.82
N SER A 125 12.91 1.86 -8.79
CA SER A 125 13.36 0.48 -8.67
C SER A 125 12.81 -0.44 -9.78
N GLY A 126 11.67 -0.09 -10.38
CA GLY A 126 10.95 -0.95 -11.31
C GLY A 126 10.43 -2.26 -10.69
N SER A 127 10.58 -2.46 -9.38
CA SER A 127 10.15 -3.67 -8.66
C SER A 127 8.72 -3.51 -8.17
N GLU A 128 7.85 -4.47 -8.50
CA GLU A 128 6.41 -4.43 -8.22
C GLU A 128 6.08 -3.98 -6.79
N TYR A 129 6.67 -4.63 -5.79
CA TYR A 129 6.32 -4.38 -4.39
C TYR A 129 6.95 -3.09 -3.85
N ARG A 130 8.16 -2.73 -4.30
CA ARG A 130 8.80 -1.46 -3.96
C ARG A 130 7.98 -0.28 -4.50
N MET A 131 7.58 -0.35 -5.76
CA MET A 131 6.70 0.63 -6.38
C MET A 131 5.32 0.69 -5.70
N ARG A 132 4.74 -0.46 -5.34
CA ARG A 132 3.48 -0.50 -4.56
C ARG A 132 3.65 0.21 -3.21
N VAL A 133 4.70 -0.10 -2.46
CA VAL A 133 4.97 0.54 -1.16
C VAL A 133 5.11 2.05 -1.32
N SER A 134 5.78 2.54 -2.36
CA SER A 134 5.83 3.97 -2.70
C SER A 134 4.44 4.60 -2.75
N LEU A 135 3.56 4.02 -3.59
CA LEU A 135 2.23 4.55 -3.84
C LEU A 135 1.36 4.53 -2.59
N ILE A 136 1.34 3.42 -1.86
CA ILE A 136 0.49 3.27 -0.68
C ILE A 136 0.97 4.17 0.46
N MET A 137 2.27 4.29 0.66
CA MET A 137 2.82 5.18 1.67
C MET A 137 2.47 6.65 1.39
N ARG A 138 2.67 7.10 0.15
CA ARG A 138 2.40 8.47 -0.26
C ARG A 138 0.92 8.80 -0.24
N MET A 139 0.07 7.88 -0.68
CA MET A 139 -1.38 8.00 -0.53
C MET A 139 -1.82 8.08 0.94
N SER A 140 -1.18 7.33 1.84
CA SER A 140 -1.60 7.25 3.25
C SER A 140 -1.19 8.44 4.09
N HIS A 141 -0.01 9.02 3.84
CA HIS A 141 0.59 10.05 4.72
C HIS A 141 0.87 11.38 4.04
N PHE A 142 0.94 11.41 2.71
CA PHE A 142 1.38 12.57 1.93
C PHE A 142 0.38 12.93 0.84
N LEU A 143 -0.90 12.60 1.02
CA LEU A 143 -1.94 13.02 0.10
C LEU A 143 -2.38 14.44 0.47
N ASP A 144 -1.57 15.44 0.14
CA ASP A 144 -1.79 16.87 0.40
C ASP A 144 -1.45 17.73 -0.83
N ASP A 145 -1.72 19.03 -0.75
CA ASP A 145 -1.52 19.97 -1.86
C ASP A 145 -0.07 20.03 -2.36
N LYS A 146 0.90 19.81 -1.47
CA LYS A 146 2.32 19.91 -1.79
C LYS A 146 2.83 18.70 -2.57
N HIS A 147 2.30 17.52 -2.27
CA HIS A 147 2.84 16.25 -2.76
C HIS A 147 1.97 15.58 -3.84
N VAL A 148 0.68 15.93 -3.94
CA VAL A 148 -0.28 15.24 -4.82
C VAL A 148 0.14 15.24 -6.29
N ASP A 149 0.68 16.36 -6.79
CA ASP A 149 1.03 16.48 -8.21
C ASP A 149 2.15 15.51 -8.61
N ARG A 150 3.13 15.31 -7.72
CA ARG A 150 4.19 14.31 -7.93
C ARG A 150 3.63 12.89 -7.87
N LEU A 151 2.69 12.60 -6.97
CA LEU A 151 2.07 11.27 -6.90
C LEU A 151 1.26 10.97 -8.16
N LEU A 152 0.49 11.95 -8.63
CA LEU A 152 -0.28 11.86 -9.86
C LEU A 152 0.63 11.68 -11.10
N ALA A 153 1.75 12.42 -11.17
CA ALA A 153 2.73 12.26 -12.23
C ALA A 153 3.34 10.85 -12.26
N ASP A 154 3.65 10.28 -11.10
CA ASP A 154 4.19 8.92 -11.00
C ASP A 154 3.15 7.87 -11.45
N ILE A 155 1.89 8.02 -11.04
CA ILE A 155 0.79 7.14 -11.48
C ILE A 155 0.57 7.25 -13.00
N GLU A 156 0.68 8.46 -13.57
CA GLU A 156 0.54 8.69 -15.01
C GLU A 156 1.71 8.09 -15.80
N GLY A 157 2.94 8.28 -15.33
CA GLY A 157 4.16 8.04 -16.09
C GLY A 157 4.66 6.59 -16.03
N TYR A 158 4.57 5.93 -14.88
CA TYR A 158 5.15 4.59 -14.72
C TYR A 158 4.24 3.50 -15.30
N ARG A 159 4.87 2.44 -15.79
CA ARG A 159 4.25 1.22 -16.30
C ARG A 159 4.88 0.01 -15.64
N HIS A 160 4.05 -0.98 -15.34
CA HIS A 160 4.51 -2.25 -14.79
C HIS A 160 3.43 -3.32 -15.00
N GLU A 161 3.83 -4.55 -15.31
CA GLU A 161 2.89 -5.66 -15.58
C GLU A 161 2.35 -6.32 -14.30
N GLY A 162 3.11 -6.24 -13.21
CA GLY A 162 2.74 -6.70 -11.88
C GLY A 162 1.36 -6.23 -11.42
N TYR A 163 0.52 -7.17 -11.00
CA TYR A 163 -0.86 -6.94 -10.60
C TYR A 163 -0.98 -6.04 -9.36
N TYR A 164 -0.15 -6.27 -8.34
CA TYR A 164 -0.20 -5.54 -7.08
C TYR A 164 0.27 -4.10 -7.23
N TYR A 165 1.25 -3.83 -8.07
CA TYR A 165 1.59 -2.45 -8.43
C TYR A 165 0.40 -1.76 -9.09
N ARG A 166 -0.13 -2.35 -10.18
CA ARG A 166 -1.22 -1.74 -10.94
C ARG A 166 -2.44 -1.50 -10.04
N MET A 167 -2.74 -2.42 -9.12
CA MET A 167 -3.78 -2.20 -8.13
C MET A 167 -3.45 -1.07 -7.15
N GLY A 168 -2.22 -0.98 -6.68
CA GLY A 168 -1.78 0.14 -5.84
C GLY A 168 -1.97 1.49 -6.53
N ALA A 169 -1.58 1.59 -7.80
CA ALA A 169 -1.70 2.81 -8.60
C ALA A 169 -3.16 3.23 -8.79
N ALA A 170 -4.04 2.29 -9.17
CA ALA A 170 -5.45 2.58 -9.37
C ALA A 170 -6.17 2.93 -8.06
N TRP A 171 -5.77 2.32 -6.94
CA TRP A 171 -6.32 2.68 -5.63
C TRP A 171 -5.85 4.07 -5.18
N ALA A 172 -4.56 4.38 -5.35
CA ALA A 172 -4.00 5.70 -5.08
C ALA A 172 -4.69 6.79 -5.90
N ALA A 173 -4.88 6.58 -7.21
CA ALA A 173 -5.61 7.49 -8.08
C ALA A 173 -7.04 7.77 -7.57
N SER A 174 -7.73 6.74 -7.05
CA SER A 174 -9.08 6.94 -6.49
C SER A 174 -9.09 7.83 -5.24
N PHE A 175 -8.09 7.72 -4.38
CA PHE A 175 -7.95 8.59 -3.22
C PHE A 175 -7.54 10.01 -3.62
N CYS A 176 -6.66 10.15 -4.62
CA CYS A 176 -6.36 11.44 -5.23
C CYS A 176 -7.62 12.09 -5.78
N TYR A 177 -8.49 11.37 -6.48
CA TYR A 177 -9.74 11.94 -7.01
C TYR A 177 -10.66 12.44 -5.90
N ILE A 178 -10.78 11.68 -4.81
CA ILE A 178 -11.65 12.05 -3.68
C ILE A 178 -11.19 13.36 -3.02
N LYS A 179 -9.87 13.59 -2.92
CA LYS A 179 -9.33 14.78 -2.26
C LYS A 179 -9.03 15.94 -3.22
N PHE A 180 -8.67 15.64 -4.46
CA PHE A 180 -8.22 16.56 -5.50
C PHE A 180 -8.83 16.16 -6.87
N PRO A 181 -10.16 16.30 -7.02
CA PRO A 181 -10.89 15.80 -8.20
C PRO A 181 -10.39 16.42 -9.51
N GLU A 182 -10.23 17.75 -9.55
CA GLU A 182 -9.80 18.45 -10.78
C GLU A 182 -8.40 18.02 -11.25
N ARG A 183 -7.44 17.98 -10.31
CA ARG A 183 -6.05 17.56 -10.62
C ARG A 183 -5.99 16.12 -11.09
N THR A 184 -6.77 15.24 -10.45
CA THR A 184 -6.81 13.82 -10.82
C THR A 184 -7.53 13.61 -12.16
N ARG A 185 -8.61 14.36 -12.42
CA ARG A 185 -9.35 14.33 -13.69
C ARG A 185 -8.43 14.71 -14.86
N ALA A 186 -7.61 15.75 -14.71
CA ALA A 186 -6.64 16.14 -15.73
C ALA A 186 -5.69 14.99 -16.13
N VAL A 187 -5.23 14.20 -15.15
CA VAL A 187 -4.38 13.02 -15.41
C VAL A 187 -5.15 11.86 -16.03
N LEU A 188 -6.42 11.65 -15.67
CA LEU A 188 -7.26 10.64 -16.31
C LEU A 188 -7.55 10.98 -17.79
N GLU A 189 -7.74 12.27 -18.08
CA GLU A 189 -8.06 12.79 -19.42
C GLU A 189 -6.84 12.95 -20.33
N SER A 190 -5.62 12.99 -19.78
CA SER A 190 -4.38 13.17 -20.53
C SER A 190 -4.12 12.06 -21.57
N GLY A 191 -4.72 10.88 -21.37
CA GLY A 191 -4.50 9.69 -22.19
C GLY A 191 -3.14 9.03 -21.96
N LYS A 192 -2.35 9.51 -21.00
CA LYS A 192 -0.99 9.01 -20.73
C LYS A 192 -0.92 7.95 -19.66
N MET A 193 -1.95 7.72 -18.84
CA MET A 193 -1.94 6.64 -17.84
C MET A 193 -1.97 5.26 -18.53
N ASP A 194 -1.47 4.19 -17.90
CA ASP A 194 -1.69 2.81 -18.35
C ASP A 194 -3.18 2.49 -18.52
N ASP A 195 -3.57 1.74 -19.56
CA ASP A 195 -4.99 1.46 -19.85
C ASP A 195 -5.66 0.62 -18.75
N TRP A 196 -4.94 -0.35 -18.19
CA TRP A 196 -5.47 -1.17 -17.10
C TRP A 196 -5.62 -0.31 -15.84
N VAL A 197 -4.58 0.46 -15.48
CA VAL A 197 -4.61 1.34 -14.31
C VAL A 197 -5.71 2.39 -14.46
N PHE A 198 -5.85 3.00 -15.63
CA PHE A 198 -6.93 3.95 -15.93
C PHE A 198 -8.31 3.32 -15.73
N GLY A 199 -8.55 2.18 -16.39
CA GLY A 199 -9.84 1.49 -16.32
C GLY A 199 -10.21 1.06 -14.90
N LYS A 200 -9.20 0.67 -14.11
CA LYS A 200 -9.35 0.26 -12.72
C LYS A 200 -9.47 1.44 -11.76
N SER A 201 -8.82 2.57 -12.05
CA SER A 201 -8.95 3.82 -11.29
C SER A 201 -10.39 4.33 -11.35
N ILE A 202 -10.98 4.40 -12.54
CA ILE A 202 -12.38 4.79 -12.72
C ILE A 202 -13.32 3.85 -11.97
N GLN A 203 -13.06 2.54 -12.01
CA GLN A 203 -13.84 1.58 -11.23
C GLN A 203 -13.75 1.90 -9.72
N LYS A 204 -12.55 2.10 -9.19
CA LYS A 204 -12.32 2.40 -7.77
C LYS A 204 -12.93 3.73 -7.33
N ILE A 205 -12.89 4.75 -8.18
CA ILE A 205 -13.56 6.03 -7.96
C ILE A 205 -15.07 5.82 -7.86
N CYS A 206 -15.65 5.06 -8.80
CA CYS A 206 -17.09 4.77 -8.82
C CYS A 206 -17.58 3.90 -7.67
N GLU A 207 -16.73 3.05 -7.08
CA GLU A 207 -17.01 2.27 -5.87
C GLU A 207 -17.08 3.15 -4.61
N SER A 208 -16.63 4.41 -4.66
CA SER A 208 -16.64 5.30 -3.50
C SER A 208 -17.99 5.99 -3.30
N TYR A 209 -18.50 5.94 -2.07
CA TYR A 209 -19.63 6.76 -1.64
C TYR A 209 -19.29 8.26 -1.49
N ARG A 210 -18.00 8.62 -1.52
CA ARG A 210 -17.53 10.01 -1.38
C ARG A 210 -17.50 10.80 -2.69
N VAL A 211 -17.87 10.16 -3.80
CA VAL A 211 -17.87 10.76 -5.13
C VAL A 211 -19.31 10.89 -5.62
N SER A 212 -19.64 12.03 -6.20
CA SER A 212 -21.00 12.32 -6.69
C SER A 212 -21.41 11.38 -7.83
N ASP A 213 -22.71 11.15 -8.01
CA ASP A 213 -23.18 10.31 -9.11
C ASP A 213 -22.93 10.95 -10.49
N GLU A 214 -22.99 12.28 -10.56
CA GLU A 214 -22.63 13.07 -11.76
C GLU A 214 -21.17 12.83 -12.17
N ASP A 215 -20.23 12.91 -11.21
CA ASP A 215 -18.83 12.60 -11.46
C ASP A 215 -18.62 11.17 -11.95
N LYS A 216 -19.32 10.21 -11.32
CA LYS A 216 -19.24 8.79 -11.70
C LYS A 216 -19.74 8.56 -13.13
N GLU A 217 -20.84 9.19 -13.51
CA GLU A 217 -21.37 9.13 -14.88
C GLU A 217 -20.38 9.72 -15.88
N SER A 218 -19.87 10.92 -15.60
CA SER A 218 -18.84 11.58 -16.41
C SER A 218 -17.61 10.69 -16.63
N LEU A 219 -17.08 10.07 -15.56
CA LEU A 219 -15.92 9.18 -15.66
C LEU A 219 -16.22 7.86 -16.40
N ARG A 220 -17.44 7.33 -16.30
CA ARG A 220 -17.84 6.16 -17.10
C ARG A 220 -17.85 6.48 -18.60
N GLU A 221 -18.32 7.66 -18.99
CA GLU A 221 -18.27 8.12 -20.38
C GLU A 221 -16.85 8.35 -20.87
N LEU A 222 -15.98 8.91 -20.03
CA LEU A 222 -14.55 9.02 -20.31
C LEU A 222 -13.93 7.64 -20.57
N LYS A 223 -14.27 6.64 -19.73
CA LYS A 223 -13.79 5.27 -19.90
C LYS A 223 -14.24 4.66 -21.23
N LYS A 224 -15.51 4.80 -21.60
CA LYS A 224 -16.06 4.30 -22.88
C LYS A 224 -15.36 4.92 -24.07
N SER A 225 -15.21 6.25 -24.06
CA SER A 225 -14.56 7.00 -25.13
C SER A 225 -13.12 6.55 -25.39
N ARG A 226 -12.37 6.23 -24.33
CA ARG A 226 -11.00 5.72 -24.45
C ARG A 226 -10.95 4.32 -25.05
N HIS A 227 -11.86 3.42 -24.66
CA HIS A 227 -11.93 2.08 -25.25
C HIS A 227 -12.24 2.14 -26.75
N VAL A 228 -13.16 3.00 -27.18
CA VAL A 228 -13.46 3.19 -28.61
C VAL A 228 -12.23 3.66 -29.38
N ARG A 229 -11.44 4.60 -28.84
CA ARG A 229 -10.21 5.07 -29.49
C ARG A 229 -9.13 3.99 -29.58
N ALA A 230 -9.05 3.09 -28.61
CA ALA A 230 -8.10 1.98 -28.62
C ALA A 230 -8.48 0.91 -29.65
N SER A 231 -9.78 0.63 -29.85
CA SER A 231 -10.25 -0.39 -30.80
C SER A 231 -10.21 0.03 -32.28
N VAL A 232 -9.97 1.31 -32.57
CA VAL A 232 -9.92 1.87 -33.94
C VAL A 232 -8.47 2.03 -34.43
N ARG A 233 -7.48 1.77 -33.58
CA ARG A 233 -6.05 1.79 -33.89
C ARG A 233 -5.51 0.37 -34.03
#